data_AF-A0A7C7WHL3-F1
#
_entry.id   AF-A0A7C7WHL3-F1
#
_cell.length_a   1.000
_cell.length_b   1.000
_cell.length_c   1.000
_cell.angle_alpha   90.00
_cell.angle_beta   90.00
_cell.angle_gamma   90.00
#
_symmetry.space_group_name_H-M   'P 1'
#
loop_
_entity.id
_entity.type
_entity.pdbx_description
1 polymer ?
#
loop_
_entity_poly.entity_id
_entity_poly.type
_entity_poly.pdbx_seq_one_letter_code
_entity_poly.pdbx_strand_id
1 'polypeptide(L)'
;MTNRSLALGVTGMLAVVVVGIVLSAPLAGQYASPDAWDVPRTPWGAPDLQGIWDSKSTTPMQRPPQFADREFLTDDEIAALEEERARVQSEGPQGRDVRAASGTEADVEGAYNNIFSTGLGTSYSRSMRSSLITDPPDGRMKAFSWEEGLG
;
A
#
# COMPACT_ATOMS: atom_id res chain seq x y z
N MET A 1 -57.25 19.61 44.55
CA MET A 1 -56.46 18.43 44.16
C MET A 1 -55.97 18.65 42.74
N THR A 2 -54.66 18.61 42.55
CA THR A 2 -53.92 19.39 41.55
C THR A 2 -53.35 18.44 40.49
N ASN A 3 -53.90 18.44 39.27
CA ASN A 3 -53.38 17.64 38.15
C ASN A 3 -52.27 18.40 37.42
N ARG A 4 -51.03 18.32 37.92
CA ARG A 4 -49.83 18.94 37.30
C ARG A 4 -48.77 17.93 36.85
N SER A 5 -48.98 16.64 37.07
CA SER A 5 -47.96 15.59 36.85
C SER A 5 -47.91 14.99 35.44
N LEU A 6 -48.91 15.23 34.58
CA LEU A 6 -48.97 14.62 33.23
C LEU A 6 -48.25 15.44 32.14
N ALA A 7 -48.06 16.75 32.34
CA ALA A 7 -47.48 17.63 31.32
C ALA A 7 -45.94 17.55 31.22
N LEU A 8 -45.25 16.97 32.20
CA LEU A 8 -43.77 16.88 32.22
C LEU A 8 -43.24 15.59 31.57
N GLY A 9 -44.03 14.52 31.50
CA GLY A 9 -43.61 13.24 30.93
C GLY A 9 -43.51 13.24 29.40
N VAL A 10 -44.41 13.96 28.73
CA VAL A 10 -44.49 14.00 27.26
C VAL A 10 -43.37 14.85 26.65
N THR A 11 -43.00 15.96 27.31
CA THR A 11 -41.88 16.82 26.89
C THR A 11 -40.52 16.17 27.13
N GLY A 12 -40.36 15.40 28.21
CA GLY A 12 -39.13 14.65 28.49
C GLY A 12 -38.88 13.53 27.46
N MET A 13 -39.94 12.83 27.04
CA MET A 13 -39.83 11.73 26.07
C MET A 13 -39.53 12.23 24.64
N LEU A 14 -40.09 13.37 24.23
CA LEU A 14 -39.74 14.03 22.96
C LEU A 14 -38.30 14.55 22.94
N ALA A 15 -37.80 15.07 24.07
CA ALA A 15 -36.41 15.54 24.16
C ALA A 15 -35.39 14.38 24.02
N VAL A 16 -35.70 13.20 24.55
CA VAL A 16 -34.83 12.01 24.46
C VAL A 16 -34.78 11.44 23.04
N VAL A 17 -35.88 11.47 22.29
CA VAL A 17 -35.93 10.98 20.90
C VAL A 17 -35.18 11.91 19.94
N VAL A 18 -35.22 13.23 20.15
CA VAL A 18 -34.47 14.19 19.34
C VAL A 18 -32.95 14.05 19.55
N VAL A 19 -32.50 13.77 20.76
CA VAL A 19 -31.07 13.54 21.05
C VAL A 19 -30.56 12.25 20.41
N GLY A 20 -31.37 11.18 20.37
CA GLY A 20 -31.00 9.91 19.73
C GLY A 20 -30.83 9.99 18.21
N ILE A 21 -31.61 10.85 17.55
CA ILE A 21 -31.54 11.05 16.08
C ILE A 21 -30.30 11.89 15.71
N VAL A 22 -29.90 12.85 16.55
CA VAL A 22 -28.69 13.67 16.33
C VAL A 22 -27.39 12.86 16.50
N LEU A 23 -27.41 11.76 17.26
CA LEU A 23 -26.25 10.89 17.47
C LEU A 23 -26.02 9.85 16.35
N SER A 24 -26.93 9.76 15.37
CA SER A 24 -26.85 8.82 14.23
C SER A 24 -26.33 9.49 12.96
N ALA A 25 -25.40 10.44 13.08
CA ALA A 25 -24.70 10.96 11.91
C ALA A 25 -23.88 9.83 11.26
N PRO A 26 -23.96 9.62 9.94
CA PRO A 26 -23.15 8.62 9.27
C PRO A 26 -21.66 8.97 9.43
N LEU A 27 -20.90 8.06 10.03
CA LEU A 27 -19.42 8.13 10.13
C LEU A 27 -18.72 8.12 8.75
N ALA A 28 -19.46 8.05 7.65
CA ALA A 28 -18.96 7.97 6.28
C ALA A 28 -18.16 9.22 5.80
N GLY A 29 -18.05 10.27 6.62
CA GLY A 29 -17.29 11.49 6.31
C GLY A 29 -16.05 11.74 7.17
N GLN A 30 -15.72 10.86 8.12
CA GLN A 30 -14.54 11.03 9.00
C GLN A 30 -13.25 10.44 8.44
N TYR A 31 -13.13 10.37 7.11
CA TYR A 31 -11.81 10.26 6.52
C TYR A 31 -11.16 11.64 6.69
N ALA A 32 -10.32 11.78 7.72
CA ALA A 32 -9.39 12.89 7.78
C ALA A 32 -8.64 12.88 6.45
N SER A 33 -8.87 13.89 5.60
CA SER A 33 -8.01 14.12 4.46
C SER A 33 -6.59 14.15 5.02
N PRO A 34 -5.66 13.30 4.54
CA PRO A 34 -4.27 13.43 4.94
C PRO A 34 -3.88 14.90 4.69
N ASP A 35 -3.19 15.53 5.64
CA ASP A 35 -2.72 16.91 5.54
C ASP A 35 -2.36 17.20 4.09
N ALA A 36 -3.07 18.15 3.46
CA ALA A 36 -2.96 18.39 2.04
C ALA A 36 -1.50 18.73 1.71
N TRP A 37 -0.79 17.74 1.17
CA TRP A 37 0.60 17.92 0.78
C TRP A 37 0.67 19.04 -0.26
N ASP A 38 1.41 20.10 0.05
CA ASP A 38 1.59 21.21 -0.88
C ASP A 38 2.53 20.74 -2.00
N VAL A 39 1.94 20.47 -3.17
CA VAL A 39 2.66 19.93 -4.33
C VAL A 39 3.59 21.01 -4.88
N PRO A 40 4.92 20.82 -4.85
CA PRO A 40 5.86 21.78 -5.44
C PRO A 40 5.50 22.04 -6.90
N ARG A 41 5.62 23.30 -7.34
CA ARG A 41 5.26 23.73 -8.69
C ARG A 41 6.46 24.32 -9.42
N THR A 42 6.53 24.08 -10.72
CA THR A 42 7.47 24.73 -11.62
C THR A 42 7.12 26.23 -11.78
N PRO A 43 8.04 27.08 -12.28
CA PRO A 43 7.74 28.48 -12.57
C PRO A 43 6.57 28.71 -13.54
N TRP A 44 6.19 27.71 -14.32
CA TRP A 44 5.05 27.73 -15.25
C TRP A 44 3.80 27.03 -14.69
N GLY A 45 3.74 26.72 -13.40
CA GLY A 45 2.53 26.26 -12.68
C GLY A 45 2.23 24.75 -12.74
N ALA A 46 3.07 23.95 -13.40
CA ALA A 46 2.91 22.49 -13.41
C ALA A 46 3.43 21.87 -12.11
N PRO A 47 2.94 20.68 -11.67
CA PRO A 47 3.60 19.90 -10.62
C PRO A 47 5.08 19.67 -10.95
N ASP A 48 5.95 19.98 -10.01
CA ASP A 48 7.37 19.71 -10.14
C ASP A 48 7.66 18.26 -9.74
N LEU A 49 7.95 17.44 -10.76
CA LEU A 49 8.30 16.02 -10.62
C LEU A 49 9.83 15.81 -10.71
N GLN A 50 10.62 16.85 -10.52
CA GLN A 50 12.08 16.72 -10.45
C GLN A 50 12.49 15.99 -9.16
N GLY A 51 13.59 15.22 -9.24
CA GLY A 51 14.10 14.47 -8.11
C GLY A 51 14.99 13.32 -8.54
N ILE A 52 15.40 12.52 -7.56
CA ILE A 52 16.11 11.26 -7.78
C ILE A 52 15.08 10.16 -7.81
N TRP A 53 15.02 9.46 -8.95
CA TRP A 53 14.11 8.35 -9.16
C TRP A 53 14.88 7.03 -9.04
N ASP A 54 14.35 6.11 -8.24
CA ASP A 54 14.84 4.74 -8.14
C ASP A 54 13.71 3.77 -8.51
N SER A 55 14.03 2.73 -9.29
CA SER A 55 13.09 1.70 -9.70
C SER A 55 13.10 0.50 -8.76
N LYS A 56 14.01 0.48 -7.77
CA LYS A 56 14.21 -0.66 -6.89
C LYS A 56 13.16 -0.68 -5.79
N SER A 57 12.27 -1.66 -5.84
CA SER A 57 11.36 -1.97 -4.75
C SER A 57 11.39 -3.46 -4.45
N THR A 58 11.61 -3.75 -3.18
CA THR A 58 11.39 -5.07 -2.60
C THR A 58 9.90 -5.41 -2.49
N THR A 59 9.09 -4.41 -2.14
CA THR A 59 7.67 -4.61 -1.88
C THR A 59 6.98 -4.98 -3.19
N PRO A 60 6.24 -6.09 -3.23
CA PRO A 60 5.59 -6.54 -4.46
C PRO A 60 4.48 -5.56 -4.86
N MET A 61 4.21 -5.46 -6.17
CA MET A 61 3.15 -4.58 -6.69
C MET A 61 1.78 -4.96 -6.10
N GLN A 62 1.41 -6.22 -6.25
CA GLN A 62 0.16 -6.79 -5.73
C GLN A 62 0.45 -7.68 -4.53
N ARG A 63 -0.48 -7.73 -3.57
CA ARG A 63 -0.32 -8.53 -2.37
C ARG A 63 -0.27 -10.03 -2.71
N PRO A 64 0.79 -10.73 -2.29
CA PRO A 64 0.85 -12.17 -2.42
C PRO A 64 -0.30 -12.88 -1.68
N PRO A 65 -0.89 -13.96 -2.24
CA PRO A 65 -2.04 -14.65 -1.64
C PRO A 65 -1.82 -15.11 -0.19
N GLN A 66 -0.58 -15.47 0.17
CA GLN A 66 -0.23 -15.89 1.53
C GLN A 66 -0.44 -14.81 2.58
N PHE A 67 -0.49 -13.53 2.19
CA PHE A 67 -0.75 -12.42 3.10
C PHE A 67 -2.23 -12.00 3.12
N ALA A 68 -3.10 -12.56 2.27
CA ALA A 68 -4.54 -12.27 2.24
C ALA A 68 -4.86 -10.77 2.37
N ASP A 69 -5.56 -10.32 3.41
CA ASP A 69 -5.88 -8.90 3.64
C ASP A 69 -4.88 -8.19 4.58
N ARG A 70 -3.76 -8.83 4.92
CA ARG A 70 -2.76 -8.28 5.84
C ARG A 70 -1.94 -7.21 5.12
N GLU A 71 -2.16 -5.97 5.51
CA GLU A 71 -1.46 -4.80 4.96
C GLU A 71 0.03 -4.74 5.35
N PHE A 72 0.37 -5.22 6.56
CA PHE A 72 1.73 -5.15 7.12
C PHE A 72 2.27 -6.54 7.47
N LEU A 73 3.59 -6.68 7.27
CA LEU A 73 4.37 -7.84 7.66
C LEU A 73 4.95 -7.65 9.07
N THR A 74 5.25 -8.77 9.74
CA THR A 74 6.00 -8.73 10.99
C THR A 74 7.50 -8.58 10.72
N ASP A 75 8.27 -8.15 11.73
CA ASP A 75 9.73 -8.04 11.63
C ASP A 75 10.38 -9.39 11.29
N ASP A 76 9.88 -10.49 11.88
CA ASP A 76 10.37 -11.85 11.60
C ASP A 76 10.10 -12.27 10.14
N GLU A 77 8.92 -11.95 9.60
CA GLU A 77 8.58 -12.23 8.20
C GLU A 77 9.47 -11.41 7.25
N ILE A 78 9.73 -10.15 7.60
CA ILE A 78 10.64 -9.28 6.85
C ILE A 78 12.04 -9.86 6.86
N ALA A 79 12.57 -10.23 8.02
CA ALA A 79 13.91 -10.81 8.14
C ALA A 79 14.06 -12.07 7.27
N ALA A 80 13.06 -12.96 7.29
CA ALA A 80 13.05 -14.15 6.43
C ALA A 80 13.02 -13.80 4.94
N LEU A 81 12.28 -12.77 4.52
CA LEU A 81 12.23 -12.31 3.13
C LEU A 81 13.52 -11.61 2.67
N GLU A 82 14.21 -10.90 3.57
CA GLU A 82 15.51 -10.31 3.31
C GLU A 82 16.60 -11.39 3.17
N GLU A 83 16.59 -12.39 4.04
CA GLU A 83 17.50 -13.55 3.98
C GLU A 83 17.32 -14.34 2.69
N GLU A 84 16.08 -14.70 2.35
CA GLU A 84 15.79 -15.46 1.13
C GLU A 84 16.22 -14.68 -0.11
N ARG A 85 16.04 -13.36 -0.14
CA ARG A 85 16.51 -12.55 -1.28
C ARG A 85 18.02 -12.38 -1.31
N ALA A 86 18.69 -12.32 -0.17
CA ALA A 86 20.14 -12.37 -0.14
C ALA A 86 20.66 -13.67 -0.77
N ARG A 87 20.04 -14.81 -0.40
CA ARG A 87 20.35 -16.13 -0.97
C ARG A 87 20.08 -16.20 -2.48
N VAL A 88 18.93 -15.70 -2.96
CA VAL A 88 18.62 -15.68 -4.40
C VAL A 88 19.57 -14.75 -5.16
N GLN A 89 20.01 -13.65 -4.54
CA GLN A 89 20.95 -12.72 -5.15
C GLN A 89 22.37 -13.28 -5.28
N SER A 90 22.80 -14.14 -4.36
CA SER A 90 24.09 -14.84 -4.47
C SER A 90 24.00 -16.08 -5.36
N GLU A 91 23.04 -16.95 -5.10
CA GLU A 91 22.99 -18.34 -5.61
C GLU A 91 21.88 -18.62 -6.61
N GLY A 92 21.00 -17.65 -6.88
CA GLY A 92 19.90 -17.83 -7.82
C GLY A 92 20.36 -18.00 -9.27
N PRO A 93 19.45 -18.29 -10.21
CA PRO A 93 19.78 -18.47 -11.63
C PRO A 93 20.52 -17.28 -12.28
N GLN A 94 20.35 -16.09 -11.70
CA GLN A 94 21.01 -14.84 -12.09
C GLN A 94 21.87 -14.27 -10.95
N GLY A 95 22.26 -15.13 -10.01
CA GLY A 95 23.03 -14.78 -8.83
C GLY A 95 24.46 -14.41 -9.16
N ARG A 96 25.10 -13.61 -8.30
CA ARG A 96 26.50 -13.17 -8.49
C ARG A 96 27.52 -14.29 -8.46
N ASP A 97 27.22 -15.35 -7.72
CA ASP A 97 28.16 -16.45 -7.49
C ASP A 97 27.97 -17.58 -8.52
N VAL A 98 26.99 -17.45 -9.42
CA VAL A 98 26.69 -18.40 -10.48
C VAL A 98 27.22 -17.89 -11.81
N ARG A 99 28.13 -18.65 -12.44
CA ARG A 99 28.72 -18.33 -13.75
C ARG A 99 28.47 -19.46 -14.74
N ALA A 100 28.01 -19.12 -15.94
CA ALA A 100 27.93 -20.07 -17.04
C ALA A 100 29.34 -20.46 -17.53
N ALA A 101 29.41 -21.46 -18.41
CA ALA A 101 30.69 -21.86 -18.99
C ALA A 101 31.31 -20.69 -19.77
N SER A 102 32.58 -20.41 -19.49
CA SER A 102 33.31 -19.29 -20.08
C SER A 102 33.30 -19.35 -21.61
N GLY A 103 33.04 -18.21 -22.26
CA GLY A 103 32.99 -18.09 -23.72
C GLY A 103 31.65 -18.46 -24.36
N THR A 104 30.59 -18.69 -23.57
CA THR A 104 29.22 -18.89 -24.08
C THR A 104 28.41 -17.59 -24.08
N GLU A 105 27.33 -17.52 -24.86
CA GLU A 105 26.40 -16.38 -24.84
C GLU A 105 25.80 -16.15 -23.46
N ALA A 106 25.41 -17.24 -22.77
CA ALA A 106 24.90 -17.20 -21.40
C ALA A 106 25.90 -16.60 -20.40
N ASP A 107 27.20 -16.78 -20.63
CA ASP A 107 28.25 -16.15 -19.82
C ASP A 107 28.25 -14.62 -19.98
N VAL A 108 28.09 -14.12 -21.20
CA VAL A 108 28.05 -12.67 -21.48
C VAL A 108 26.74 -12.04 -21.00
N GLU A 109 25.60 -12.67 -21.31
CA GLU A 109 24.27 -12.18 -20.95
C GLU A 109 24.08 -12.10 -19.43
N GLY A 110 24.49 -13.14 -18.69
CA GLY A 110 24.41 -13.16 -17.24
C GLY A 110 25.27 -12.08 -16.58
N ALA A 111 26.47 -11.81 -17.11
CA ALA A 111 27.35 -10.75 -16.60
C ALA A 111 26.76 -9.36 -16.83
N TYR A 112 26.19 -9.12 -18.01
CA TYR A 112 25.58 -7.83 -18.34
C TYR A 112 24.37 -7.52 -17.46
N ASN A 113 23.47 -8.51 -17.29
CA ASN A 113 22.22 -8.31 -16.56
C ASN A 113 22.39 -8.32 -15.04
N ASN A 114 23.52 -8.81 -14.51
CA ASN A 114 23.77 -8.91 -13.08
C ASN A 114 23.55 -7.58 -12.34
N ILE A 115 23.94 -6.45 -12.94
CA ILE A 115 23.77 -5.13 -12.31
C ILE A 115 22.29 -4.73 -12.11
N PHE A 116 21.41 -5.19 -12.99
CA PHE A 116 19.98 -4.92 -12.95
C PHE A 116 19.22 -5.93 -12.09
N SER A 117 19.67 -7.19 -12.05
CA SER A 117 19.05 -8.26 -11.25
C SER A 117 19.48 -8.27 -9.78
N THR A 118 20.71 -7.85 -9.48
CA THR A 118 21.29 -7.90 -8.12
C THR A 118 21.54 -6.52 -7.50
N GLY A 119 21.29 -5.44 -8.25
CA GLY A 119 21.40 -4.07 -7.77
C GLY A 119 20.25 -3.62 -6.85
N LEU A 120 19.23 -4.46 -6.67
CA LEU A 120 17.96 -4.16 -5.97
C LEU A 120 18.10 -3.98 -4.45
N GLY A 121 19.24 -4.36 -3.87
CA GLY A 121 19.38 -4.47 -2.41
C GLY A 121 18.52 -5.62 -1.85
N THR A 122 18.89 -6.09 -0.66
CA THR A 122 18.15 -7.17 0.02
C THR A 122 17.15 -6.63 1.02
N SER A 123 17.29 -5.37 1.45
CA SER A 123 16.46 -4.81 2.51
C SER A 123 15.02 -4.54 2.06
N TYR A 124 14.08 -4.77 2.95
CA TYR A 124 12.67 -4.51 2.78
C TYR A 124 12.33 -3.03 2.96
N SER A 125 11.23 -2.59 2.34
CA SER A 125 10.77 -1.21 2.49
C SER A 125 10.48 -0.89 3.96
N ARG A 126 10.89 0.29 4.43
CA ARG A 126 10.54 0.79 5.78
C ARG A 126 9.05 0.84 6.06
N SER A 127 8.22 0.86 5.02
CA SER A 127 6.77 0.83 5.17
C SER A 127 6.23 -0.50 5.72
N MET A 128 7.03 -1.58 5.65
CA MET A 128 6.65 -2.94 6.09
C MET A 128 5.39 -3.49 5.39
N ARG A 129 4.96 -2.84 4.30
CA ARG A 129 3.74 -3.21 3.58
C ARG A 129 3.94 -4.50 2.80
N SER A 130 2.90 -5.32 2.76
CA SER A 130 2.86 -6.54 1.94
C SER A 130 2.59 -6.28 0.45
N SER A 131 2.25 -5.05 0.06
CA SER A 131 1.98 -4.62 -1.32
C SER A 131 2.22 -3.11 -1.54
N LEU A 132 2.52 -2.71 -2.77
CA LEU A 132 2.54 -1.31 -3.19
C LEU A 132 1.13 -0.75 -3.42
N ILE A 133 0.21 -1.58 -3.92
CA ILE A 133 -1.22 -1.23 -3.99
C ILE A 133 -1.79 -1.23 -2.58
N THR A 134 -2.40 -0.09 -2.20
CA THR A 134 -3.08 0.10 -0.92
C THR A 134 -4.60 0.17 -1.05
N ASP A 135 -5.09 0.63 -2.19
CA ASP A 135 -6.51 0.66 -2.55
C ASP A 135 -6.68 -0.03 -3.91
N PRO A 136 -7.49 -1.11 -4.02
CA PRO A 136 -8.33 -1.74 -3.00
C PRO A 136 -7.57 -2.34 -1.79
N PRO A 137 -8.22 -2.49 -0.61
CA PRO A 137 -7.57 -2.95 0.62
C PRO A 137 -6.92 -4.33 0.54
N ASP A 138 -7.37 -5.19 -0.38
CA ASP A 138 -6.79 -6.50 -0.68
C ASP A 138 -5.40 -6.38 -1.36
N GLY A 139 -4.99 -5.16 -1.72
CA GLY A 139 -3.69 -4.86 -2.31
C GLY A 139 -3.55 -5.46 -3.71
N ARG A 140 -4.66 -5.72 -4.42
CA ARG A 140 -4.65 -6.31 -5.76
C ARG A 140 -5.15 -5.32 -6.79
N MET A 141 -4.66 -5.47 -8.02
CA MET A 141 -5.21 -4.67 -9.12
C MET A 141 -6.62 -5.15 -9.41
N LYS A 142 -7.55 -4.20 -9.60
CA LYS A 142 -8.88 -4.54 -10.09
C LYS A 142 -8.75 -5.19 -11.48
N ALA A 143 -9.53 -6.24 -11.72
CA ALA A 143 -9.60 -6.82 -13.06
C ALA A 143 -10.10 -5.73 -14.02
N PHE A 144 -9.33 -5.45 -15.08
CA PHE A 144 -9.75 -4.49 -16.08
C PHE A 144 -10.96 -5.05 -16.84
N SER A 145 -12.12 -4.39 -16.73
CA SER A 145 -13.26 -4.64 -17.59
C SER A 145 -13.29 -3.56 -18.68
N TRP A 146 -13.37 -3.97 -19.95
CA TRP A 146 -13.34 -3.06 -21.09
C TRP A 146 -14.56 -2.12 -21.17
N GLU A 147 -15.61 -2.37 -20.38
CA GLU A 147 -16.83 -1.55 -20.32
C GLU A 147 -16.62 -0.25 -19.52
N GLU A 148 -15.63 -0.20 -18.62
CA GLU A 148 -15.37 0.95 -17.75
C GLU A 148 -14.48 2.03 -18.38
N GLY A 149 -13.88 1.76 -19.55
CA GLY A 149 -12.86 2.63 -20.18
C GLY A 149 -13.37 3.63 -21.24
N LEU A 150 -14.67 3.67 -21.54
CA LEU A 150 -15.24 4.49 -22.63
C LEU A 150 -16.23 5.58 -22.14
N GLY A 151 -16.13 5.99 -20.87
CA GLY A 151 -16.92 7.10 -20.31
C GLY A 151 -16.38 8.48 -20.61
#